data_AF-A0A3L6QQ66-F1
#
_entry.id   AF-A0A3L6QQ66-F1
#
_cell.length_a   1.000
_cell.length_b   1.000
_cell.length_c   1.000
_cell.angle_alpha   90.00
_cell.angle_beta   90.00
_cell.angle_gamma   90.00
#
_symmetry.space_group_name_H-M   'P 1'
#
loop_
_entity.id
_entity.type
_entity.pdbx_description
1 polymer ?
#
loop_
_entity_poly.entity_id
_entity_poly.type
_entity_poly.pdbx_seq_one_letter_code
_entity_poly.pdbx_strand_id
1 'polypeptide(L)'
;MPYMAAVGPATWWPSSALAPAGLLAATSPSGNLEPQTLPFLLPPPPPPPAGYPLLPPRGTIVLQLHPHPGFLAEVDRRRSCSLLQLLKDEGAAPSPEDEKRREQVIRELKKIVMHWAKVVAREQSVPQRLATAMVLTYGSYSLGAHGPESDVDALCVGPCIATLQYHFFVVLRQILEGRPEVSGVQTIESAKVPLMRFRFSGVAIDFTYAQLPVIDASKASRFR
;
A
#
# COMPACT_ATOMS: atom_id res chain seq x y z
N MET A 1 -47.39 -15.27 2.38
CA MET A 1 -47.33 -15.68 0.96
C MET A 1 -48.16 -14.71 0.15
N PRO A 2 -47.70 -14.20 -1.01
CA PRO A 2 -46.37 -13.64 -1.35
C PRO A 2 -46.57 -12.21 -1.95
N TYR A 3 -45.59 -11.36 -2.28
CA TYR A 3 -44.31 -11.58 -2.96
C TYR A 3 -43.31 -10.48 -2.58
N MET A 4 -42.03 -10.85 -2.54
CA MET A 4 -40.86 -10.04 -2.21
C MET A 4 -40.41 -9.16 -3.39
N ALA A 5 -39.76 -8.03 -3.08
CA ALA A 5 -38.61 -7.56 -3.86
C ALA A 5 -37.67 -6.76 -2.95
N ALA A 6 -36.50 -7.34 -2.70
CA ALA A 6 -35.38 -6.71 -2.01
C ALA A 6 -34.63 -5.80 -3.00
N VAL A 7 -34.34 -4.56 -2.58
CA VAL A 7 -33.42 -3.66 -3.29
C VAL A 7 -32.05 -3.82 -2.64
N GLY A 8 -31.11 -4.43 -3.36
CA GLY A 8 -29.74 -4.66 -2.92
C GLY A 8 -28.88 -3.37 -2.90
N PRO A 9 -27.73 -3.37 -2.22
CA PRO A 9 -26.86 -2.21 -2.12
C PRO A 9 -26.07 -1.99 -3.42
N ALA A 10 -26.00 -0.72 -3.85
CA ALA A 10 -25.13 -0.28 -4.93
C ALA A 10 -23.66 -0.37 -4.47
N THR A 11 -22.85 -1.15 -5.17
CA THR A 11 -21.41 -1.33 -4.95
C THR A 11 -20.63 -0.39 -5.87
N TRP A 12 -19.79 0.47 -5.29
CA TRP A 12 -18.97 1.43 -6.04
C TRP A 12 -17.49 1.09 -5.81
N TRP A 13 -16.94 0.21 -6.65
CA TRP A 13 -15.52 0.12 -7.02
C TRP A 13 -15.41 -0.77 -8.28
N PRO A 14 -14.51 -0.50 -9.24
CA PRO A 14 -14.42 -1.33 -10.44
C PRO A 14 -13.79 -2.68 -10.13
N SER A 15 -14.45 -3.76 -10.58
CA SER A 15 -13.88 -5.11 -10.62
C SER A 15 -12.75 -5.19 -11.64
N SER A 16 -11.55 -5.59 -11.21
CA SER A 16 -10.51 -6.12 -12.10
C SER A 16 -10.82 -7.58 -12.43
N ALA A 17 -11.64 -7.79 -13.46
CA ALA A 17 -11.84 -9.09 -14.07
C ALA A 17 -11.58 -8.95 -15.58
N LEU A 18 -10.33 -9.17 -16.00
CA LEU A 18 -10.01 -9.43 -17.40
C LEU A 18 -9.90 -10.95 -17.55
N ALA A 19 -10.94 -11.58 -18.07
CA ALA A 19 -10.87 -12.95 -18.57
C ALA A 19 -10.21 -12.95 -19.96
N PRO A 20 -9.46 -14.02 -20.31
CA PRO A 20 -8.64 -14.05 -21.51
C PRO A 20 -9.51 -14.22 -22.76
N ALA A 21 -9.17 -13.48 -23.82
CA ALA A 21 -9.73 -13.67 -25.14
C ALA A 21 -9.44 -15.10 -25.63
N GLY A 22 -10.51 -15.87 -25.87
CA GLY A 22 -10.45 -17.18 -26.51
C GLY A 22 -10.07 -17.03 -27.99
N LEU A 23 -8.91 -17.58 -28.35
CA LEU A 23 -8.58 -17.94 -29.72
C LEU A 23 -9.43 -19.15 -30.14
N LEU A 24 -10.17 -19.05 -31.25
CA LEU A 24 -10.64 -20.20 -32.01
C LEU A 24 -10.29 -20.05 -33.51
N ALA A 25 -9.31 -20.87 -33.90
CA ALA A 25 -9.19 -21.69 -35.11
C ALA A 25 -9.54 -21.14 -36.52
N ALA A 26 -8.47 -21.07 -37.33
CA ALA A 26 -8.26 -21.72 -38.63
C ALA A 26 -9.19 -21.47 -39.84
N THR A 27 -8.60 -20.97 -40.94
CA THR A 27 -8.44 -21.74 -42.20
C THR A 27 -7.43 -21.04 -43.13
N SER A 28 -6.47 -21.81 -43.66
CA SER A 28 -5.43 -21.40 -44.62
C SER A 28 -6.00 -21.16 -46.03
N PRO A 29 -5.23 -20.52 -46.95
CA PRO A 29 -4.42 -21.38 -47.82
C PRO A 29 -3.02 -20.82 -48.15
N SER A 30 -2.10 -21.78 -48.28
CA SER A 30 -1.06 -21.89 -49.29
C SER A 30 -0.05 -20.75 -49.45
N GLY A 31 1.19 -21.05 -49.02
CA GLY A 31 2.38 -20.37 -49.56
C GLY A 31 3.58 -20.30 -48.62
N ASN A 32 3.93 -21.37 -47.89
CA ASN A 32 5.23 -21.43 -47.22
C ASN A 32 6.21 -22.20 -48.10
N LEU A 33 7.25 -21.50 -48.57
CA LEU A 33 8.46 -22.11 -49.10
C LEU A 33 9.06 -23.03 -48.03
N GLU A 34 9.32 -24.26 -48.44
CA GLU A 34 10.00 -25.29 -47.65
C GLU A 34 11.42 -24.84 -47.25
N PRO A 35 11.84 -25.01 -45.99
CA PRO A 35 13.25 -25.06 -45.65
C PRO A 35 13.81 -26.38 -46.18
N GLN A 36 14.71 -26.33 -47.16
CA GLN A 36 15.40 -27.52 -47.65
C GLN A 36 16.14 -28.21 -46.50
N THR A 37 15.59 -29.34 -46.07
CA THR A 37 16.28 -30.25 -45.16
C THR A 37 17.26 -31.05 -46.01
N LEU A 38 18.54 -30.69 -45.94
CA LEU A 38 19.63 -31.40 -46.62
C LEU A 38 19.58 -32.90 -46.25
N PRO A 39 19.60 -33.82 -47.23
CA PRO A 39 19.63 -35.25 -46.94
C PRO A 39 21.09 -35.67 -46.75
N PHE A 40 21.60 -35.59 -45.51
CA PHE A 40 22.85 -36.26 -45.17
C PHE A 40 22.68 -37.06 -43.88
N LEU A 41 22.03 -38.21 -44.00
CA LEU A 41 22.29 -39.31 -43.07
C LEU A 41 23.70 -39.84 -43.39
N LEU A 42 24.71 -39.28 -42.74
CA LEU A 42 26.01 -39.95 -42.66
C LEU A 42 25.80 -41.29 -41.95
N PRO A 43 26.28 -42.42 -42.49
CA PRO A 43 26.24 -43.69 -41.78
C PRO A 43 27.00 -43.56 -40.45
N PRO A 44 26.59 -44.27 -39.39
CA PRO A 44 27.26 -44.18 -38.10
C PRO A 44 28.74 -44.57 -38.23
N PRO A 45 29.65 -43.88 -37.52
CA PRO A 45 31.07 -44.18 -37.60
C PRO A 45 31.35 -45.61 -37.14
N PRO A 46 32.37 -46.28 -37.71
CA PRO A 46 32.75 -47.62 -37.28
C PRO A 46 33.14 -47.63 -35.80
N PRO A 47 32.89 -48.72 -35.07
CA PRO A 47 33.30 -48.84 -33.67
C PRO A 47 34.82 -48.67 -33.56
N PRO A 48 35.31 -48.03 -32.48
CA PRO A 48 36.74 -47.83 -32.30
C PRO A 48 37.46 -49.20 -32.22
N PRO A 49 38.67 -49.33 -32.80
CA PRO A 49 39.47 -50.55 -32.69
C PRO A 49 39.60 -51.03 -31.24
N ALA A 50 39.46 -52.33 -31.01
CA ALA A 50 39.62 -52.93 -29.69
C ALA A 50 41.06 -52.69 -29.20
N GLY A 51 41.23 -51.89 -28.15
CA GLY A 51 42.52 -51.68 -27.50
C GLY A 51 42.88 -50.24 -27.13
N TYR A 52 42.06 -49.23 -27.40
CA TYR A 52 42.32 -47.89 -26.85
C TYR A 52 42.07 -47.87 -25.34
N PRO A 53 43.05 -47.42 -24.52
CA PRO A 53 42.76 -47.16 -23.12
C PRO A 53 41.68 -46.09 -23.06
N LEU A 54 40.57 -46.39 -22.37
CA LEU A 54 39.53 -45.42 -22.07
C LEU A 54 40.22 -44.24 -21.38
N LEU A 55 40.30 -43.09 -22.05
CA LEU A 55 40.64 -41.86 -21.34
C LEU A 55 39.64 -41.75 -20.17
N PRO A 56 40.11 -41.45 -18.95
CA PRO A 56 39.21 -41.25 -17.83
C PRO A 56 38.13 -40.25 -18.24
N PRO A 57 36.87 -40.43 -17.82
CA PRO A 57 35.80 -39.51 -18.18
C PRO A 57 36.29 -38.09 -17.91
N ARG A 58 36.20 -37.21 -18.91
CA ARG A 58 36.52 -35.79 -18.72
C ARG A 58 35.73 -35.35 -17.50
N GLY A 59 36.42 -35.15 -16.38
CA GLY A 59 35.79 -34.82 -15.11
C GLY A 59 34.86 -33.64 -15.36
N THR A 60 33.65 -33.69 -14.79
CA THR A 60 32.68 -32.60 -14.89
C THR A 60 33.41 -31.30 -14.56
N ILE A 61 33.61 -30.43 -15.55
CA ILE A 61 34.13 -29.09 -15.30
C ILE A 61 32.99 -28.34 -14.64
N VAL A 62 32.91 -28.42 -13.31
CA VAL A 62 32.06 -27.54 -12.53
C VAL A 62 32.75 -26.18 -12.55
N LEU A 63 32.35 -25.32 -13.48
CA LEU A 63 32.65 -23.90 -13.40
C LEU A 63 31.90 -23.36 -12.19
N GLN A 64 32.50 -23.44 -11.00
CA GLN A 64 32.07 -22.64 -9.88
C GLN A 64 32.38 -21.19 -10.20
N LEU A 65 31.43 -20.53 -10.88
CA LEU A 65 31.37 -19.08 -10.87
C LEU A 65 31.05 -18.69 -9.43
N HIS A 66 32.10 -18.36 -8.67
CA HIS A 66 31.99 -17.44 -7.56
C HIS A 66 32.15 -16.05 -8.16
N PRO A 67 31.08 -15.43 -8.70
CA PRO A 67 31.19 -14.08 -9.22
C PRO A 67 31.77 -13.20 -8.11
N HIS A 68 32.84 -12.48 -8.44
CA HIS A 68 33.50 -11.60 -7.49
C HIS A 68 32.45 -10.67 -6.86
N PRO A 69 32.46 -10.44 -5.53
CA PRO A 69 31.45 -9.63 -4.86
C PRO A 69 31.23 -8.25 -5.52
N GLY A 70 32.29 -7.65 -6.06
CA GLY A 70 32.22 -6.40 -6.82
C GLY A 70 31.41 -6.49 -8.13
N PHE A 71 31.43 -7.63 -8.82
CA PHE A 71 30.60 -7.84 -10.01
C PHE A 71 29.12 -7.95 -9.64
N LEU A 72 28.79 -8.71 -8.59
CA LEU A 72 27.41 -8.81 -8.09
C LEU A 72 26.87 -7.44 -7.64
N ALA A 73 27.68 -6.69 -6.88
CA ALA A 73 27.32 -5.35 -6.43
C ALA A 73 27.05 -4.38 -7.60
N GLU A 74 27.85 -4.44 -8.66
CA GLU A 74 27.64 -3.62 -9.85
C GLU A 74 26.37 -4.02 -10.61
N VAL A 75 26.08 -5.32 -10.74
CA VAL A 75 24.84 -5.80 -11.35
C VAL A 75 23.62 -5.34 -10.56
N ASP A 76 23.64 -5.50 -9.23
CA ASP A 76 22.54 -5.09 -8.34
C ASP A 76 22.35 -3.58 -8.35
N ARG A 77 23.44 -2.80 -8.38
CA ARG A 77 23.38 -1.35 -8.53
C ARG A 77 22.68 -0.95 -9.83
N ARG A 78 23.04 -1.56 -10.96
CA ARG A 78 22.41 -1.29 -12.26
C ARG A 78 20.91 -1.60 -12.25
N ARG A 79 20.54 -2.77 -11.74
CA ARG A 79 19.14 -3.19 -11.61
C ARG A 79 18.34 -2.26 -10.70
N SER A 80 18.94 -1.83 -9.58
CA SER A 80 18.33 -0.87 -8.66
C SER A 80 18.10 0.48 -9.35
N CYS A 81 19.06 0.97 -10.13
CA CYS A 81 18.87 2.20 -10.92
C CYS A 81 17.76 2.06 -11.97
N SER A 82 17.71 0.94 -12.71
CA SER A 82 16.62 0.68 -13.67
C SER A 82 15.26 0.63 -13.01
N LEU A 83 15.15 -0.01 -11.83
CA LEU A 83 13.91 -0.07 -11.06
C LEU A 83 13.49 1.34 -10.58
N LEU A 84 14.42 2.13 -10.05
CA LEU A 84 14.12 3.50 -9.63
C LEU A 84 13.67 4.38 -10.79
N GLN A 85 14.22 4.17 -11.99
CA GLN A 85 13.78 4.89 -13.19
C GLN A 85 12.35 4.49 -13.57
N LEU A 86 12.06 3.19 -13.60
CA LEU A 86 10.71 2.69 -13.87
C LEU A 86 9.69 3.26 -12.87
N LEU A 87 10.00 3.25 -11.57
CA LEU A 87 9.10 3.82 -10.54
C LEU A 87 8.85 5.32 -10.74
N LYS A 88 9.85 6.06 -11.22
CA LYS A 88 9.68 7.49 -11.56
C LYS A 88 8.81 7.67 -12.79
N ASP A 89 9.05 6.88 -13.84
CA ASP A 89 8.32 6.96 -15.10
C ASP A 89 6.83 6.61 -14.91
N GLU A 90 6.52 5.67 -14.02
CA GLU A 90 5.16 5.31 -13.60
C GLU A 90 4.53 6.29 -12.60
N GLY A 91 5.25 7.33 -12.16
CA GLY A 91 4.75 8.29 -11.17
C GLY A 91 4.44 7.67 -9.80
N ALA A 92 5.17 6.62 -9.41
CA ALA A 92 4.89 5.86 -8.20
C ALA A 92 5.17 6.64 -6.90
N ALA A 93 6.01 7.69 -6.97
CA ALA A 93 6.37 8.52 -5.84
C ALA A 93 5.55 9.83 -5.80
N PRO A 94 5.14 10.29 -4.61
CA PRO A 94 4.43 11.56 -4.46
C PRO A 94 5.31 12.76 -4.82
N SER A 95 4.68 13.84 -5.29
CA SER A 95 5.38 15.10 -5.53
C SER A 95 5.77 15.78 -4.21
N PRO A 96 6.83 16.62 -4.18
CA PRO A 96 7.19 17.42 -3.01
C PRO A 96 6.03 18.31 -2.53
N GLU A 97 5.21 18.81 -3.45
CA GLU A 97 4.04 19.62 -3.16
C GLU A 97 2.95 18.81 -2.43
N ASP A 98 2.72 17.56 -2.85
CA ASP A 98 1.77 16.67 -2.19
C ASP A 98 2.24 16.29 -0.78
N GLU A 99 3.54 16.05 -0.60
CA GLU A 99 4.11 15.79 0.73
C GLU A 99 3.92 16.99 1.66
N LYS A 100 4.26 18.19 1.18
CA LYS A 100 4.04 19.42 1.94
C LYS A 100 2.56 19.61 2.30
N ARG A 101 1.64 19.23 1.41
CA ARG A 101 0.19 19.26 1.66
C ARG A 101 -0.21 18.27 2.77
N ARG A 102 0.27 17.03 2.70
CA ARG A 102 0.02 15.99 3.73
C ARG A 102 0.55 16.41 5.10
N GLU A 103 1.78 16.91 5.15
CA GLU A 103 2.35 17.44 6.40
C GLU A 103 1.52 18.58 6.99
N GLN A 104 1.06 19.50 6.14
CA GLN A 104 0.23 20.63 6.59
C GLN A 104 -1.12 20.14 7.13
N VAL A 105 -1.76 19.20 6.44
CA VAL A 105 -3.00 18.55 6.89
C VAL A 105 -2.81 17.88 8.25
N ILE A 106 -1.73 17.11 8.44
CA ILE A 106 -1.43 16.46 9.72
C ILE A 106 -1.19 17.49 10.83
N ARG A 107 -0.50 18.60 10.54
CA ARG A 107 -0.27 19.69 11.51
C ARG A 107 -1.58 20.35 11.94
N GLU A 108 -2.49 20.63 11.00
CA GLU A 108 -3.79 21.22 11.33
C GLU A 108 -4.71 20.23 12.04
N LEU A 109 -4.72 18.95 11.63
CA LEU A 109 -5.48 17.90 12.31
C LEU A 109 -5.06 17.76 13.79
N LYS A 110 -3.75 17.84 14.08
CA LYS A 110 -3.24 17.89 15.46
C LYS A 110 -3.83 19.03 16.28
N LYS A 111 -3.96 20.23 15.69
CA LYS A 111 -4.56 21.39 16.37
C LYS A 111 -6.06 21.19 16.62
N ILE A 112 -6.78 20.65 15.64
CA ILE A 112 -8.21 20.34 15.76
C ILE A 112 -8.44 19.35 16.90
N VAL A 113 -7.67 18.27 16.95
CA VAL A 113 -7.79 17.22 17.98
C VAL A 113 -7.43 17.75 19.37
N MET A 114 -6.41 18.60 19.47
CA MET A 114 -6.08 19.27 20.73
C MET A 114 -7.19 20.22 21.19
N HIS A 115 -7.84 20.93 20.26
CA HIS A 115 -8.99 21.77 20.58
C HIS A 115 -10.19 20.93 21.03
N TRP A 116 -10.50 19.84 20.31
CA TRP A 116 -11.53 18.88 20.69
C TRP A 116 -11.34 18.34 22.11
N ALA A 117 -10.13 17.94 22.50
CA ALA A 117 -9.86 17.48 23.86
C ALA A 117 -10.23 18.52 24.94
N LYS A 118 -10.04 19.82 24.64
CA LYS A 118 -10.45 20.91 25.54
C LYS A 118 -11.97 21.08 25.56
N VAL A 119 -12.66 20.90 24.42
CA VAL A 119 -14.13 20.90 24.37
C VAL A 119 -14.68 19.79 25.25
N VAL A 120 -14.19 18.56 25.08
CA VAL A 120 -14.57 17.41 25.92
C VAL A 120 -14.31 17.69 27.40
N ALA A 121 -13.16 18.26 27.75
CA ALA A 121 -12.85 18.61 29.13
C ALA A 121 -13.85 19.59 29.75
N ARG A 122 -14.30 20.60 28.98
CA ARG A 122 -15.33 21.54 29.44
C ARG A 122 -16.65 20.83 29.72
N GLU A 123 -17.09 19.96 28.81
CA GLU A 123 -18.35 19.21 28.97
C GLU A 123 -18.29 18.30 30.21
N GLN A 124 -17.15 17.67 30.45
CA GLN A 124 -16.92 16.76 31.58
C GLN A 124 -16.52 17.49 32.87
N SER A 125 -16.63 18.82 32.93
CA SER A 125 -16.25 19.64 34.10
C SER A 125 -14.80 19.45 34.58
N VAL A 126 -13.89 19.08 33.67
CA VAL A 126 -12.45 18.94 33.91
C VAL A 126 -11.74 20.23 33.47
N PRO A 127 -10.75 20.74 34.23
CA PRO A 127 -9.94 21.86 33.79
C PRO A 127 -9.25 21.57 32.44
N GLN A 128 -9.60 22.32 31.39
CA GLN A 128 -9.09 22.13 30.03
C GLN A 128 -7.57 22.03 29.89
N ARG A 129 -6.84 22.72 30.77
CA ARG A 129 -5.37 22.69 30.80
C ARG A 129 -4.81 21.28 31.05
N LEU A 130 -5.61 20.37 31.58
CA LEU A 130 -5.21 19.00 31.91
C LEU A 130 -5.48 18.02 30.78
N ALA A 131 -6.46 18.30 29.92
CA ALA A 131 -6.87 17.40 28.86
C ALA A 131 -6.06 17.64 27.60
N THR A 132 -5.36 16.61 27.15
CA THR A 132 -4.63 16.63 25.89
C THR A 132 -5.07 15.46 25.01
N ALA A 133 -4.83 15.57 23.71
CA ALA A 133 -4.99 14.49 22.76
C ALA A 133 -3.85 14.55 21.74
N MET A 134 -3.56 13.42 21.09
CA MET A 134 -2.49 13.32 20.12
C MET A 134 -2.99 12.73 18.80
N VAL A 135 -2.31 13.08 17.71
CA VAL A 135 -2.47 12.43 16.42
C VAL A 135 -1.16 11.75 16.06
N LEU A 136 -1.23 10.44 15.85
CA LEU A 136 -0.12 9.61 15.37
C LEU A 136 -0.46 9.14 13.97
N THR A 137 0.51 9.12 13.06
CA THR A 137 0.34 8.50 11.75
C THR A 137 0.86 7.07 11.79
N TYR A 138 0.24 6.18 11.03
CA TYR A 138 0.73 4.82 10.80
C TYR A 138 0.60 4.48 9.31
N GLY A 139 0.73 3.20 8.97
CA GLY A 139 0.53 2.74 7.59
C GLY A 139 1.63 3.17 6.63
N SER A 140 1.30 3.18 5.33
CA SER A 140 2.24 3.41 4.23
C SER A 140 2.92 4.78 4.31
N TYR A 141 2.16 5.82 4.72
CA TYR A 141 2.66 7.18 4.88
C TYR A 141 3.80 7.26 5.91
N SER A 142 3.61 6.66 7.09
CA SER A 142 4.65 6.64 8.14
C SER A 142 5.89 5.81 7.75
N LEU A 143 5.75 4.86 6.81
CA LEU A 143 6.85 4.05 6.30
C LEU A 143 7.58 4.70 5.11
N GLY A 144 7.05 5.79 4.55
CA GLY A 144 7.58 6.42 3.33
C GLY A 144 7.39 5.57 2.07
N ALA A 145 6.41 4.66 2.09
CA ALA A 145 6.08 3.76 0.99
C ALA A 145 4.70 4.06 0.37
N HIS A 146 4.20 5.28 0.54
CA HIS A 146 2.94 5.76 -0.01
C HIS A 146 3.12 6.33 -1.42
N GLY A 147 2.07 6.22 -2.24
CA GLY A 147 1.99 6.83 -3.55
C GLY A 147 1.24 8.17 -3.55
N PRO A 148 1.12 8.84 -4.70
CA PRO A 148 0.45 10.14 -4.83
C PRO A 148 -1.01 10.14 -4.31
N GLU A 149 -1.76 9.08 -4.61
CA GLU A 149 -3.19 8.93 -4.27
C GLU A 149 -3.44 8.17 -2.96
N SER A 150 -2.38 7.74 -2.26
CA SER A 150 -2.54 7.03 -0.99
C SER A 150 -3.24 7.91 0.06
N ASP A 151 -3.97 7.31 0.97
CA ASP A 151 -4.51 7.97 2.14
C ASP A 151 -3.44 8.20 3.21
N VAL A 152 -3.78 9.01 4.22
CA VAL A 152 -3.02 9.09 5.47
C VAL A 152 -3.81 8.35 6.55
N ASP A 153 -3.27 7.22 6.96
CA ASP A 153 -3.70 6.51 8.16
C ASP A 153 -3.30 7.29 9.42
N ALA A 154 -4.28 7.72 10.21
CA ALA A 154 -4.08 8.48 11.42
C ALA A 154 -4.83 7.88 12.61
N LEU A 155 -4.21 7.95 13.79
CA LEU A 155 -4.77 7.52 15.07
C LEU A 155 -4.93 8.74 15.99
N CYS A 156 -6.17 9.00 16.39
CA CYS A 156 -6.49 9.92 17.47
C CYS A 156 -6.33 9.22 18.81
N VAL A 157 -5.42 9.71 19.64
CA VAL A 157 -5.22 9.24 21.00
C VAL A 157 -5.85 10.25 21.96
N GLY A 158 -6.99 9.90 22.54
CA GLY A 158 -7.77 10.76 23.42
C GLY A 158 -7.67 10.41 24.91
N PRO A 159 -8.13 11.32 25.78
CA PRO A 159 -8.10 11.11 27.22
C PRO A 159 -9.21 10.17 27.70
N CYS A 160 -9.10 9.67 28.93
CA CYS A 160 -10.07 8.74 29.55
C CYS A 160 -11.50 9.30 29.67
N ILE A 161 -11.65 10.62 29.56
CA ILE A 161 -12.94 11.31 29.58
C ILE A 161 -13.62 11.38 28.20
N ALA A 162 -12.90 11.02 27.13
CA ALA A 162 -13.40 11.08 25.75
C ALA A 162 -13.75 9.67 25.24
N THR A 163 -15.05 9.40 25.08
CA THR A 163 -15.56 8.12 24.56
C THR A 163 -15.56 8.07 23.04
N LEU A 164 -15.37 6.87 22.47
CA LEU A 164 -15.46 6.63 21.02
C LEU A 164 -16.84 7.04 20.47
N GLN A 165 -17.92 6.53 21.09
CA GLN A 165 -19.27 6.63 20.56
C GLN A 165 -19.81 8.07 20.49
N TYR A 166 -19.55 8.86 21.54
CA TYR A 166 -20.07 10.22 21.63
C TYR A 166 -19.00 11.24 21.26
N HIS A 167 -17.88 11.28 21.99
CA HIS A 167 -16.93 12.38 21.81
C HIS A 167 -16.17 12.28 20.48
N PHE A 168 -15.80 11.09 20.03
CA PHE A 168 -15.11 10.93 18.74
C PHE A 168 -16.08 10.97 17.54
N PHE A 169 -17.13 10.14 17.53
CA PHE A 169 -18.03 10.07 16.38
C PHE A 169 -19.07 11.19 16.27
N VAL A 170 -19.36 11.91 17.36
CA VAL A 170 -20.31 13.04 17.34
C VAL A 170 -19.57 14.37 17.49
N VAL A 171 -18.88 14.58 18.61
CA VAL A 171 -18.30 15.91 18.91
C VAL A 171 -17.14 16.25 17.96
N LEU A 172 -16.16 15.36 17.80
CA LEU A 172 -15.02 15.60 16.90
C LEU A 172 -15.48 15.66 15.44
N ARG A 173 -16.43 14.80 15.05
CA ARG A 173 -17.06 14.83 13.73
C ARG A 173 -17.66 16.20 13.42
N GLN A 174 -18.45 16.77 14.32
CA GLN A 174 -19.04 18.11 14.14
C GLN A 174 -17.98 19.20 14.02
N ILE A 175 -16.90 19.13 14.83
CA ILE A 175 -15.78 20.07 14.73
C ILE A 175 -15.08 19.95 13.36
N LEU A 176 -14.93 18.74 12.83
CA LEU A 176 -14.35 18.49 11.51
C LEU A 176 -15.27 19.02 10.39
N GLU A 177 -16.56 18.70 10.42
CA GLU A 177 -17.56 19.16 9.44
C GLU A 177 -17.72 20.69 9.44
N GLY A 178 -17.43 21.37 10.56
CA GLY A 178 -17.41 22.83 10.65
C GLY A 178 -16.21 23.51 9.97
N ARG A 179 -15.26 22.75 9.41
CA ARG A 179 -14.08 23.29 8.73
C ARG A 179 -14.29 23.34 7.21
N PRO A 180 -14.10 24.49 6.55
CA PRO A 180 -14.29 24.59 5.10
C PRO A 180 -13.30 23.73 4.31
N GLU A 181 -12.15 23.38 4.89
CA GLU A 181 -11.14 22.54 4.27
C GLU A 181 -11.47 21.03 4.34
N VAL A 182 -12.45 20.65 5.14
CA VAL A 182 -12.83 19.25 5.37
C VAL A 182 -14.10 18.92 4.57
N SER A 183 -14.10 17.78 3.89
CA SER A 183 -15.25 17.31 3.12
C SER A 183 -15.42 15.80 3.21
N GLY A 184 -16.65 15.34 2.95
CA GLY A 184 -16.97 13.92 2.83
C GLY A 184 -16.76 13.11 4.11
N VAL A 185 -17.04 13.69 5.28
CA VAL A 185 -16.89 12.99 6.57
C VAL A 185 -17.88 11.84 6.70
N GLN A 186 -17.38 10.63 6.91
CA GLN A 186 -18.15 9.40 7.07
C GLN A 186 -17.67 8.63 8.30
N THR A 187 -18.60 8.13 9.11
CA THR A 187 -18.32 7.28 10.28
C THR A 187 -18.55 5.81 9.92
N ILE A 188 -17.58 4.96 10.24
CA ILE A 188 -17.64 3.51 9.98
C ILE A 188 -17.49 2.79 11.32
N GLU A 189 -18.62 2.54 11.97
CA GLU A 189 -18.67 1.97 13.33
C GLU A 189 -18.66 0.44 13.35
N SER A 190 -19.15 -0.19 12.27
CA SER A 190 -19.29 -1.65 12.17
C SER A 190 -17.99 -2.39 11.81
N ALA A 191 -16.92 -1.65 11.51
CA ALA A 191 -15.62 -2.23 11.22
C ALA A 191 -14.98 -2.82 12.48
N LYS A 192 -14.06 -3.79 12.28
CA LYS A 192 -13.26 -4.37 13.38
C LYS A 192 -12.49 -3.29 14.15
N VAL A 193 -12.02 -2.26 13.44
CA VAL A 193 -11.45 -1.05 14.03
C VAL A 193 -12.32 0.11 13.54
N PRO A 194 -13.17 0.68 14.41
CA PRO A 194 -14.02 1.79 14.04
C PRO A 194 -13.20 3.04 13.64
N LEU A 195 -13.64 3.75 12.60
CA LEU A 195 -12.91 4.92 12.10
C LEU A 195 -13.83 5.98 11.45
N MET A 196 -13.29 7.17 11.27
CA MET A 196 -13.84 8.21 10.40
C MET A 196 -13.02 8.31 9.11
N ARG A 197 -13.68 8.43 7.97
CA ARG A 197 -13.06 8.75 6.68
C ARG A 197 -13.45 10.15 6.24
N PHE A 198 -12.49 10.92 5.76
CA PHE A 198 -12.77 12.25 5.21
C PHE A 198 -11.65 12.72 4.29
N ARG A 199 -11.91 13.79 3.55
CA ARG A 199 -10.87 14.55 2.85
C ARG A 199 -10.58 15.84 3.60
N PHE A 200 -9.31 16.17 3.78
CA PHE A 200 -8.85 17.42 4.37
C PHE A 200 -7.89 18.09 3.38
N SER A 201 -8.30 19.24 2.83
CA SER A 201 -7.55 19.96 1.79
C SER A 201 -7.19 19.05 0.60
N GLY A 202 -8.12 18.17 0.22
CA GLY A 202 -7.95 17.19 -0.86
C GLY A 202 -7.28 15.87 -0.45
N VAL A 203 -6.59 15.80 0.69
CA VAL A 203 -5.90 14.58 1.18
C VAL A 203 -6.93 13.66 1.84
N ALA A 204 -6.97 12.39 1.42
CA ALA A 204 -7.80 11.36 2.06
C ALA A 204 -7.20 10.94 3.41
N ILE A 205 -8.02 10.89 4.47
CA ILE A 205 -7.63 10.51 5.83
C ILE A 205 -8.53 9.37 6.32
N ASP A 206 -7.89 8.29 6.75
CA ASP A 206 -8.52 7.21 7.51
C ASP A 206 -8.16 7.41 9.00
N PHE A 207 -9.15 7.80 9.82
CA PHE A 207 -8.92 8.31 11.17
C PHE A 207 -9.52 7.41 12.25
N THR A 208 -8.67 6.67 12.95
CA THR A 208 -9.04 5.75 14.02
C THR A 208 -8.95 6.44 15.39
N TYR A 209 -9.48 5.77 16.43
CA TYR A 209 -9.47 6.30 17.80
C TYR A 209 -8.98 5.26 18.81
N ALA A 210 -8.16 5.72 19.75
CA ALA A 210 -7.80 5.00 20.96
C ALA A 210 -7.98 5.91 22.18
N GLN A 211 -8.65 5.39 23.20
CA GLN A 211 -8.76 6.05 24.49
C GLN A 211 -7.65 5.57 25.42
N LEU A 212 -6.95 6.48 26.09
CA LEU A 212 -5.99 6.12 27.13
C LEU A 212 -6.59 6.30 28.52
N PRO A 213 -6.17 5.51 29.52
CA PRO A 213 -6.62 5.64 30.92
C PRO A 213 -5.96 6.83 31.64
N VAL A 214 -5.73 7.96 30.95
CA VAL A 214 -5.13 9.18 31.48
C VAL A 214 -5.90 10.41 30.96
N ILE A 215 -5.88 11.51 31.73
CA ILE A 215 -6.46 12.78 31.28
C ILE A 215 -5.50 13.52 30.31
N ASP A 216 -4.20 13.37 30.53
CA ASP A 216 -3.16 13.96 29.68
C ASP A 216 -2.56 12.87 28.78
N ALA A 217 -3.13 12.68 27.59
CA ALA A 217 -2.66 11.69 26.62
C ALA A 217 -1.20 11.92 26.18
N SER A 218 -0.68 13.15 26.27
CA SER A 218 0.72 13.44 25.97
C SER A 218 1.71 12.73 26.93
N LYS A 219 1.30 12.42 28.16
CA LYS A 219 2.14 11.70 29.12
C LYS A 219 2.40 10.25 28.74
N ALA A 220 1.54 9.66 27.90
CA ALA A 220 1.71 8.31 27.41
C ALA A 220 2.75 8.20 26.28
N SER A 221 3.21 9.32 25.71
CA SER A 221 4.24 9.31 24.65
C SER A 221 5.65 8.97 25.14
N ARG A 222 5.80 8.53 26.40
CA ARG A 222 7.07 8.06 26.97
C ARG A 222 7.48 6.66 26.51
N PHE A 223 6.67 6.00 25.69
CA PHE A 223 7.05 4.79 24.97
C PHE A 223 7.66 5.17 23.60
N ARG A 224 8.83 5.81 23.63
CA ARG A 224 9.73 5.92 22.47
C ARG A 224 11.03 5.21 22.80
#